data_AF-A0A7W0LP64-F1
#
_entry.id   AF-A0A7W0LP64-F1
#
_cell.length_a   1.000
_cell.length_b   1.000
_cell.length_c   1.000
_cell.angle_alpha   90.00
_cell.angle_beta   90.00
_cell.angle_gamma   90.00
#
_symmetry.space_group_name_H-M   'P 1'
#
loop_
_entity.id
_entity.type
_entity.pdbx_description
1 polymer ?
#
loop_
_entity_poly.entity_id
_entity_poly.type
_entity_poly.pdbx_seq_one_letter_code
_entity_poly.pdbx_strand_id
1 'polypeptide(L)' 'TGDDVTECLGGGEDVSEAQLDTNYTSACDPRLNARQALDLAFRVAELLRS' A
#
# COMPACT_ATOMS: atom_id res chain seq x y z
N THR A 1 2.28 8.71 0.67
CA THR A 1 3.43 9.22 1.45
C THR A 1 4.44 8.08 1.57
N GLY A 2 5.64 8.30 2.09
CA GLY A 2 6.61 7.23 2.34
C GLY A 2 6.39 6.52 3.67
N ASP A 3 5.22 6.71 4.28
CA ASP A 3 4.93 6.24 5.63
C ASP A 3 4.55 4.76 5.61
N ASP A 4 4.91 4.06 6.68
CA ASP A 4 4.61 2.64 6.87
C ASP A 4 3.21 2.45 7.49
N VAL A 5 2.18 2.87 6.75
CA VAL A 5 0.78 2.80 7.19
C VAL A 5 0.14 1.44 6.92
N THR A 6 -0.90 1.11 7.69
CA THR A 6 -1.67 -0.13 7.52
C THR A 6 -3.08 0.17 7.01
N GLU A 7 -3.21 0.96 5.94
CA GLU A 7 -4.50 1.48 5.47
C GLU A 7 -5.12 0.65 4.33
N CYS A 8 -4.30 0.05 3.47
CA CYS A 8 -4.73 -0.80 2.35
C CYS A 8 -4.35 -2.27 2.58
N LEU A 9 -5.25 -3.19 2.24
CA LEU A 9 -5.05 -4.64 2.38
C LEU A 9 -4.06 -5.20 1.34
N GLY A 10 -3.36 -6.26 1.71
CA GLY A 10 -2.45 -7.01 0.82
C GLY A 10 -1.13 -6.28 0.51
N GLY A 11 -0.63 -6.44 -0.72
CA GLY A 11 0.72 -6.03 -1.10
C GLY A 11 1.79 -7.04 -0.69
N GLY A 12 3.08 -6.73 -0.89
CA GLY A 12 4.17 -7.64 -0.56
C GLY A 12 4.31 -8.01 0.93
N GLU A 13 3.74 -7.22 1.83
CA GLU A 13 3.75 -7.47 3.29
C GLU A 13 2.45 -8.11 3.82
N ASP A 14 1.50 -8.40 2.93
CA ASP A 14 0.23 -9.07 3.23
C ASP A 14 -0.54 -8.43 4.39
N VAL A 15 -0.79 -7.11 4.30
CA VAL A 15 -1.55 -6.38 5.32
C VAL A 15 -2.95 -6.99 5.44
N SER A 16 -3.24 -7.56 6.62
CA SER A 16 -4.52 -8.19 6.92
C SER A 16 -5.52 -7.21 7.54
N GLU A 17 -6.81 -7.57 7.53
CA GLU A 17 -7.88 -6.76 8.14
C GLU A 17 -7.63 -6.47 9.63
N ALA A 18 -7.05 -7.42 10.35
CA ALA A 18 -6.72 -7.29 11.77
C ALA A 18 -5.59 -6.29 12.05
N GLN A 19 -4.86 -5.84 11.03
CA GLN A 19 -3.78 -4.87 11.16
C GLN A 19 -4.21 -3.46 10.77
N LEU A 20 -5.44 -3.27 10.27
CA LEU A 20 -5.87 -1.97 9.76
C LEU A 20 -5.81 -0.87 10.82
N ASP A 21 -6.09 -1.19 12.08
CA ASP A 21 -6.08 -0.25 13.20
C ASP A 21 -4.69 0.06 13.76
N THR A 22 -3.64 -0.66 13.34
CA THR A 22 -2.29 -0.55 13.89
C THR A 22 -1.63 0.79 13.55
N ASN A 23 -1.81 1.28 12.32
CA ASN A 23 -1.26 2.57 11.87
C ASN A 23 -2.12 3.22 10.77
N TYR A 24 -3.42 3.37 11.04
CA TYR A 24 -4.35 4.11 10.18
C TYR A 24 -4.28 5.61 10.48
N THR A 25 -3.84 6.43 9.52
CA THR A 25 -3.61 7.87 9.78
C THR A 25 -4.30 8.80 8.79
N SER A 26 -4.81 8.28 7.68
CA SER A 26 -5.63 9.08 6.74
C SER A 26 -6.97 9.51 7.36
N ALA A 27 -7.38 10.74 7.04
CA ALA A 27 -8.67 11.30 7.49
C ALA A 27 -9.84 10.98 6.52
N CYS A 28 -9.54 10.46 5.33
CA CYS A 28 -10.55 10.17 4.31
C CYS A 28 -10.29 8.76 3.76
N ASP A 29 -9.67 8.65 2.60
CA ASP A 29 -9.45 7.37 1.93
C ASP A 29 -8.18 6.68 2.41
N PRO A 30 -8.16 5.33 2.46
CA PRO A 30 -6.96 4.57 2.78
C PRO A 30 -5.89 4.78 1.71
N ARG A 31 -4.65 4.98 2.14
CA ARG A 31 -3.50 5.21 1.26
C ARG A 31 -2.65 3.94 1.17
N LEU A 32 -2.00 3.77 0.02
CA LEU A 32 -0.93 2.78 -0.10
C LEU A 32 0.24 3.18 0.80
N ASN A 33 0.81 2.20 1.49
CA ASN A 33 2.08 2.37 2.19
C ASN A 33 3.26 2.43 1.21
N ALA A 34 4.45 2.75 1.73
CA ALA A 34 5.65 2.91 0.89
C ALA A 34 5.96 1.68 0.01
N ARG A 35 5.76 0.48 0.57
CA ARG A 35 6.11 -0.78 -0.10
C ARG A 35 5.08 -1.15 -1.16
N GLN A 36 3.80 -1.02 -0.85
CA GLN A 36 2.70 -1.17 -1.81
C GLN A 36 2.80 -0.18 -2.98
N ALA A 37 3.21 1.06 -2.71
CA ALA A 37 3.40 2.07 -3.76
C ALA A 37 4.55 1.72 -4.72
N LEU A 38 5.67 1.18 -4.19
CA LEU A 38 6.78 0.68 -5.01
C LEU A 38 6.37 -0.53 -5.85
N ASP A 39 5.68 -1.50 -5.25
CA ASP A 39 5.15 -2.67 -5.96
C ASP A 39 4.25 -2.26 -7.13
N LEU A 40 3.35 -1.29 -6.90
CA LEU A 40 2.49 -0.75 -7.95
C LEU A 40 3.31 -0.07 -9.06
N ALA A 41 4.33 0.72 -8.71
CA ALA A 41 5.18 1.38 -9.69
C ALA A 41 5.91 0.38 -10.61
N PHE A 42 6.44 -0.71 -10.05
CA PHE A 42 7.07 -1.78 -10.85
C PHE A 42 6.07 -2.47 -11.77
N ARG A 43 4.88 -2.84 -11.27
CA ARG A 43 3.83 -3.48 -12.07
C ARG A 43 3.35 -2.58 -13.21
N VAL A 44 3.14 -1.30 -12.95
CA VAL A 44 2.76 -0.33 -14.00
C VAL A 44 3.87 -0.20 -15.03
N ALA A 45 5.14 -0.14 -14.60
CA ALA A 45 6.26 -0.08 -15.52
C ALA A 45 6.36 -1.34 -16.41
N GLU A 46 6.01 -2.53 -15.89
CA GLU A 46 5.90 -3.76 -16.68
C GLU A 46 4.79 -3.68 -17.72
N LEU A 47 3.61 -3.19 -17.34
CA LEU A 47 2.47 -2.98 -18.24
C LEU A 47 2.77 -1.98 -19.36
N LEU A 48 3.64 -0.99 -19.11
CA LEU A 48 4.06 -0.03 -20.13
C LEU A 48 5.12 -0.58 -21.08
N ARG A 49 5.78 -1.69 -20.73
CA ARG A 49 6.77 -2.37 -21.59
C ARG A 49 6.14 -3.47 -22.47
N SER A 50 4.89 -3.85 -22.22
CA SER A 50 4.11 -4.80 -23.03
C SER A 50 3.37 -4.11 -24.17
#